data_AF-A0A496Q7K5-F1
#
_entry.id   AF-A0A496Q7K5-F1
#
_cell.length_a   1.000
_cell.length_b   1.000
_cell.length_c   1.000
_cell.angle_alpha   90.00
_cell.angle_beta   90.00
_cell.angle_gamma   90.00
#
_symmetry.space_group_name_H-M   'P 1'
#
loop_
_entity.id
_entity.type
_entity.pdbx_description
1 polymer ?
#
loop_
_entity_poly.entity_id
_entity_poly.type
_entity_poly.pdbx_seq_one_letter_code
_entity_poly.pdbx_strand_id
1 'polypeptide(L)'
;IMYYAKAQYAFEDLGNEEWWATYESYNGFKRWGIGMAQPSYPWPEYQHELGGARVYYVTKKYWETTVKKYLSDYIGTELKRPVPEELLKKNEKLIIPDTPPAV
;
A
#
# COMPACT_ATOMS: atom_id res chain seq x y z
N ILE A 1 5.83 -0.70 6.38
CA ILE A 1 4.87 -1.57 5.66
C ILE A 1 4.73 -1.08 4.22
N MET A 2 4.87 -1.96 3.22
CA MET A 2 4.99 -1.55 1.81
C MET A 2 3.76 -0.80 1.29
N TYR A 3 2.53 -1.24 1.62
CA TYR A 3 1.29 -0.57 1.23
C TYR A 3 1.31 0.93 1.59
N TYR A 4 1.56 1.23 2.88
CA TYR A 4 1.59 2.60 3.39
C TYR A 4 2.71 3.44 2.79
N ALA A 5 3.89 2.86 2.56
CA ALA A 5 5.00 3.56 1.94
C ALA A 5 4.68 3.98 0.49
N LYS A 6 3.98 3.12 -0.28
CA LYS A 6 3.55 3.43 -1.64
C LYS A 6 2.41 4.46 -1.66
N ALA A 7 1.41 4.30 -0.78
CA ALA A 7 0.32 5.26 -0.64
C ALA A 7 0.84 6.65 -0.24
N GLN A 8 1.75 6.72 0.74
CA GLN A 8 2.42 7.96 1.13
C GLN A 8 3.08 8.63 -0.07
N TYR A 9 3.90 7.88 -0.81
CA TYR A 9 4.59 8.42 -1.99
C TYR A 9 3.61 8.96 -3.04
N ALA A 10 2.53 8.23 -3.31
CA ALA A 10 1.51 8.69 -4.25
C ALA A 10 0.81 9.98 -3.80
N PHE A 11 0.43 10.10 -2.52
CA PHE A 11 -0.28 11.28 -2.02
C PHE A 11 0.62 12.49 -1.74
N GLU A 12 1.77 12.25 -1.11
CA GLU A 12 2.63 13.29 -0.54
C GLU A 12 3.73 13.75 -1.51
N ASP A 13 4.29 12.83 -2.31
CA ASP A 13 5.37 13.16 -3.25
C ASP A 13 4.83 13.40 -4.69
N LEU A 14 3.91 12.57 -5.17
CA LEU A 14 3.35 12.69 -6.53
C LEU A 14 2.12 13.60 -6.61
N GLY A 15 1.45 13.85 -5.47
CA GLY A 15 0.29 14.73 -5.41
C GLY A 15 -1.00 14.12 -5.96
N ASN A 16 -1.12 12.79 -6.00
CA ASN A 16 -2.34 12.12 -6.41
C ASN A 16 -3.50 12.45 -5.46
N GLU A 17 -4.73 12.45 -5.99
CA GLU A 17 -5.93 12.66 -5.18
C GLU A 17 -6.58 11.34 -4.73
N GLU A 18 -6.30 10.25 -5.45
CA GLU A 18 -6.77 8.90 -5.12
C GLU A 18 -5.68 7.84 -5.28
N TRP A 19 -5.81 6.79 -4.47
CA TRP A 19 -5.02 5.56 -4.51
C TRP A 19 -5.96 4.37 -4.68
N TRP A 20 -5.86 3.68 -5.81
CA TRP A 20 -6.68 2.51 -6.10
C TRP A 20 -5.92 1.23 -5.77
N ALA A 21 -6.60 0.29 -5.13
CA ALA A 21 -6.02 -0.97 -4.69
C ALA A 21 -6.93 -2.15 -5.03
N THR A 22 -6.30 -3.25 -5.40
CA THR A 22 -6.92 -4.57 -5.36
C THR A 22 -6.10 -5.50 -4.48
N TYR A 23 -6.73 -6.54 -3.95
CA TYR A 23 -6.10 -7.43 -2.98
C TYR A 23 -6.22 -8.88 -3.43
N GLU A 24 -5.11 -9.43 -3.92
CA GLU A 24 -5.02 -10.83 -4.36
C GLU A 24 -4.99 -11.81 -3.19
N SER A 25 -4.42 -11.41 -2.05
CA SER A 25 -4.33 -12.26 -0.86
C SER A 25 -5.42 -11.90 0.16
N TYR A 26 -5.95 -12.94 0.83
CA TYR A 26 -6.89 -12.76 1.94
C TYR A 26 -6.32 -11.87 3.05
N ASN A 27 -5.01 -11.98 3.35
CA ASN A 27 -4.38 -11.16 4.38
C ASN A 27 -4.34 -9.67 3.97
N GLY A 28 -4.03 -9.37 2.70
CA GLY A 28 -4.11 -8.02 2.18
C GLY A 28 -5.54 -7.48 2.25
N PHE A 29 -6.51 -8.27 1.79
CA PHE A 29 -7.91 -7.88 1.79
C PHE A 29 -8.44 -7.62 3.22
N LYS A 30 -8.21 -8.55 4.15
CA LYS A 30 -8.66 -8.45 5.54
C LYS A 30 -8.02 -7.26 6.26
N ARG A 31 -6.70 -7.09 6.13
CA ARG A 31 -5.99 -6.02 6.87
C ARG A 31 -6.21 -4.65 6.26
N TRP A 32 -6.18 -4.55 4.94
CA TRP A 32 -6.15 -3.26 4.24
C TRP A 32 -7.53 -2.87 3.72
N GLY A 33 -8.18 -3.73 2.93
CA GLY A 33 -9.53 -3.44 2.44
C GLY A 33 -10.53 -3.27 3.59
N ILE A 34 -10.71 -4.33 4.38
CA ILE A 34 -11.68 -4.33 5.50
C ILE A 34 -11.13 -3.58 6.72
N GLY A 35 -9.89 -3.87 7.13
CA GLY A 35 -9.32 -3.32 8.36
C GLY A 35 -9.17 -1.80 8.36
N MET A 36 -8.99 -1.20 7.18
CA MET A 36 -9.00 0.26 6.99
C MET A 36 -10.33 0.75 6.40
N ALA A 37 -11.40 -0.04 6.45
CA ALA A 37 -12.75 0.29 5.97
C ALA A 37 -12.78 1.00 4.61
N GLN A 38 -12.00 0.51 3.65
CA GLN A 38 -11.87 1.16 2.36
C GLN A 38 -13.17 1.08 1.56
N PRO A 39 -13.64 2.20 1.00
CA PRO A 39 -14.72 2.16 0.03
C PRO A 39 -14.27 1.43 -1.24
N SER A 40 -15.24 0.97 -2.02
CA SER A 40 -15.01 0.30 -3.30
C SER A 40 -15.90 0.88 -4.38
N TYR A 41 -15.39 0.94 -5.61
CA TYR A 41 -16.21 1.21 -6.78
C TYR A 41 -17.09 0.01 -7.14
N PRO A 42 -18.25 0.24 -7.80
CA PRO A 42 -19.15 -0.83 -8.18
C PRO A 42 -18.49 -1.75 -9.23
N TRP A 43 -18.73 -3.05 -9.07
CA TRP A 43 -18.36 -4.07 -10.02
C TRP A 43 -19.63 -4.50 -10.77
N PRO A 44 -19.59 -4.70 -12.10
CA PRO A 44 -18.39 -4.80 -12.95
C PRO A 44 -17.92 -3.50 -13.61
N GLU A 45 -18.57 -2.37 -13.37
CA GLU A 45 -18.26 -1.09 -14.03
C GLU A 45 -16.79 -0.66 -13.84
N TYR A 46 -16.26 -0.91 -12.64
CA TYR A 46 -14.85 -0.71 -12.31
C TYR A 46 -14.22 -2.04 -11.92
N GLN A 47 -13.18 -2.44 -12.64
CA GLN A 47 -12.46 -3.68 -12.44
C GLN A 47 -10.96 -3.44 -12.53
N HIS A 48 -10.19 -4.20 -11.76
CA HIS A 48 -8.73 -4.19 -11.89
C HIS A 48 -8.31 -4.60 -13.31
N GLU A 49 -7.19 -4.06 -13.81
CA GLU A 49 -6.70 -4.29 -15.18
C GLU A 49 -6.45 -5.78 -15.50
N LEU A 50 -6.15 -6.59 -14.48
CA LEU A 50 -5.96 -8.04 -14.59
C LEU A 50 -7.26 -8.85 -14.40
N GLY A 51 -8.41 -8.20 -14.25
CA GLY A 51 -9.71 -8.83 -14.07
C GLY A 51 -10.00 -9.36 -12.66
N GLY A 52 -11.19 -9.93 -12.49
CA GLY A 52 -11.64 -10.72 -11.34
C GLY A 52 -11.93 -10.03 -9.99
N ALA A 53 -11.36 -8.85 -9.71
CA ALA A 53 -11.42 -8.27 -8.35
C ALA A 53 -12.01 -6.84 -8.30
N ARG A 54 -12.68 -6.54 -7.18
CA ARG A 54 -13.19 -5.19 -6.86
C ARG A 54 -12.04 -4.19 -6.73
N VAL A 55 -12.31 -2.95 -7.13
CA VAL A 55 -11.40 -1.82 -6.92
C VAL A 55 -11.77 -1.13 -5.61
N TYR A 56 -10.86 -1.19 -4.64
CA TYR A 56 -10.91 -0.40 -3.42
C TYR A 56 -10.16 0.91 -3.65
N TYR A 57 -10.54 1.97 -2.94
CA TYR A 57 -9.84 3.23 -3.06
C TYR A 57 -9.64 3.94 -1.73
N VAL A 58 -8.61 4.77 -1.67
CA VAL A 58 -8.35 5.74 -0.62
C VAL A 58 -8.26 7.10 -1.29
N THR A 59 -8.98 8.09 -0.76
CA THR A 59 -8.82 9.48 -1.19
C THR A 59 -7.74 10.15 -0.36
N LYS A 60 -7.13 11.22 -0.86
CA LYS A 60 -6.16 12.03 -0.11
C LYS A 60 -6.72 12.52 1.22
N LYS A 61 -7.98 12.95 1.25
CA LYS A 61 -8.68 13.30 2.49
C LYS A 61 -8.71 12.12 3.46
N TYR A 62 -9.07 10.93 2.99
CA TYR A 62 -9.15 9.75 3.84
C TYR A 62 -7.77 9.28 4.33
N TRP A 63 -6.75 9.44 3.49
CA TRP A 63 -5.36 9.23 3.84
C TRP A 63 -4.95 10.09 5.04
N GLU A 64 -5.12 11.41 4.93
CA GLU A 64 -4.72 12.37 5.96
C GLU A 64 -5.51 12.23 7.26
N THR A 65 -6.81 11.95 7.18
CA THR A 65 -7.67 11.92 8.38
C THR A 65 -7.66 10.59 9.12
N THR A 66 -7.39 9.48 8.44
CA THR A 66 -7.68 8.15 9.01
C THR A 66 -6.64 7.11 8.64
N VAL A 67 -6.40 6.86 7.35
CA VAL A 67 -5.56 5.73 6.92
C VAL A 67 -4.14 5.90 7.44
N LYS A 68 -3.51 7.07 7.27
CA LYS A 68 -2.15 7.31 7.77
C LYS A 68 -2.03 7.09 9.27
N LYS A 69 -3.02 7.57 10.04
CA LYS A 69 -3.08 7.45 11.50
C LYS A 69 -3.33 6.02 11.98
N TYR A 70 -4.01 5.19 11.19
CA TYR A 70 -4.22 3.77 11.52
C TYR A 70 -2.89 3.04 11.77
N LEU A 71 -1.81 3.44 11.07
CA LEU A 71 -0.48 2.88 11.24
C LEU A 71 0.07 3.08 12.65
N SER A 72 -0.10 4.26 13.24
CA SER A 72 0.31 4.53 14.62
C SER A 72 -0.66 3.91 15.62
N ASP A 73 -1.96 4.12 15.41
CA ASP A 73 -3.00 3.80 16.39
C ASP A 73 -3.20 2.29 16.60
N TYR A 74 -3.03 1.48 15.55
CA TYR A 74 -3.31 0.03 15.60
C TYR A 74 -2.10 -0.86 15.32
N ILE A 75 -1.13 -0.37 14.55
CA ILE A 75 0.05 -1.18 14.17
C ILE A 75 1.26 -0.82 15.05
N GLY A 76 1.26 0.33 15.73
CA GLY A 76 2.34 0.76 16.61
C GLY A 76 3.63 1.08 15.85
N THR A 77 3.51 1.57 14.62
CA THR A 77 4.67 1.93 13.79
C THR A 77 4.41 3.23 13.02
N GLU A 78 5.46 3.81 12.44
CA GLU A 78 5.41 5.09 11.74
C GLU A 78 6.20 5.02 10.43
N LEU A 79 5.82 5.87 9.46
CA LEU A 79 6.60 6.06 8.24
C LEU A 79 7.75 7.03 8.52
N LYS A 80 8.94 6.49 8.77
CA LYS A 80 10.14 7.30 8.97
C LYS A 80 10.75 7.73 7.63
N ARG A 81 10.88 9.06 7.46
CA ARG A 81 11.59 9.72 6.37
C ARG A 81 12.52 10.80 6.95
N PRO A 82 13.80 10.91 6.54
CA PRO A 82 14.48 10.04 5.58
C PRO A 82 14.67 8.61 6.13
N VAL A 83 14.91 7.65 5.22
CA VAL A 83 15.26 6.28 5.61
C VAL A 83 16.64 6.31 6.29
N PRO A 84 16.85 5.60 7.43
CA PRO A 84 18.15 5.54 8.08
C PRO A 84 19.28 5.14 7.13
N GLU A 85 20.40 5.86 7.18
CA GLU A 85 21.53 5.69 6.27
C GLU A 85 22.11 4.27 6.30
N GLU A 86 22.14 3.65 7.48
CA GLU A 86 22.55 2.25 7.65
C GLU A 86 21.69 1.29 6.81
N LEU A 87 20.37 1.49 6.80
CA LEU A 87 19.44 0.67 6.02
C LEU A 87 19.59 0.92 4.51
N LEU A 88 19.82 2.17 4.11
CA LEU A 88 20.11 2.51 2.71
C LEU A 88 21.38 1.82 2.24
N LYS A 89 22.48 1.93 3.00
CA LYS A 89 23.76 1.29 2.70
C LYS A 89 23.65 -0.24 2.58
N LYS A 90 22.89 -0.88 3.48
CA LYS A 90 22.66 -2.34 3.43
C LYS A 90 21.90 -2.80 2.18
N ASN A 91 21.12 -1.93 1.55
CA ASN A 91 20.31 -2.24 0.37
C ASN A 91 20.82 -1.56 -0.92
N GLU A 92 22.05 -1.02 -0.90
CA GLU A 92 22.63 -0.30 -2.04
C GLU A 92 22.86 -1.21 -3.26
N LYS A 93 23.11 -2.49 -3.02
CA LYS A 93 23.30 -3.50 -4.08
C LYS A 93 22.07 -4.39 -4.17
N LEU A 94 21.34 -4.30 -5.28
CA LEU A 94 20.28 -5.25 -5.63
C LEU A 94 20.92 -6.57 -6.06
N ILE A 95 20.79 -7.61 -5.22
CA ILE A 95 21.29 -8.96 -5.52
C ILE A 95 20.14 -9.76 -6.13
N ILE A 96 20.22 -10.01 -7.43
CA ILE A 96 19.28 -10.85 -8.17
C ILE A 96 19.87 -12.27 -8.21
N PRO A 97 19.14 -13.31 -7.79
CA PRO A 97 19.65 -14.68 -7.87
C PRO A 97 19.76 -15.13 -9.33
N ASP A 98 20.85 -15.83 -9.67
CA ASP A 98 21.10 -16.36 -11.03
C ASP A 98 20.10 -17.44 -11.43
N THR A 99 19.54 -18.15 -10.45
CA THR A 99 18.52 -19.18 -10.65
C THR A 99 17.34 -18.94 -9.72
N PRO A 100 16.09 -19.14 -10.19
CA PRO A 100 14.93 -19.01 -9.34
C PRO A 100 14.99 -20.00 -8.16
N PRO A 101 14.45 -19.64 -6.98
CA PRO A 101 14.37 -20.56 -5.85
C PRO A 101 13.57 -21.80 -6.23
N ALA A 102 13.96 -22.96 -5.68
CA ALA A 102 13.17 -24.18 -5.82
C ALA A 102 11.77 -23.96 -5.24
N VAL A 103 10.75 -24.33 -6.02
CA VAL A 103 9.32 -24.18 -5.69
C VAL A 103 8.83 -25.36 -4.85
#